data_AF-A0A1V4SXF6-F1
#
_entry.id   AF-A0A1V4SXF6-F1
#
_cell.length_a   1.000
_cell.length_b   1.000
_cell.length_c   1.000
_cell.angle_alpha   90.00
_cell.angle_beta   90.00
_cell.angle_gamma   90.00
#
_symmetry.space_group_name_H-M   'P 1'
#
loop_
_entity.id
_entity.type
_entity.pdbx_description
1 polymer ?
#
loop_
_entity_poly.entity_id
_entity_poly.type
_entity_poly.pdbx_seq_one_letter_code
_entity_poly.pdbx_strand_id
1 'polypeptide(L)'
;MLRNIEKDILLENSEYLNIALFGKKLNVLVIGGGKAALIKIKALIKSNANVTVIGKEIIDEIKGLKKITLINEGYKKSFLKGNHLIIICINEKNTLKEIINDCNEMDKIYLNCTDADEGMFVMQSSVSSKNINVALNVKGKNPKGAMFIKSKIENTIDDLDSFIEYTTKIRNKIKNREDKKEILEFIHSDDFKFIFFKGKGETTLKMFFENI
;
A
#
# COMPACT_ATOMS: atom_id res chain seq x y z
N MET A 1 -24.61 4.10 8.59
CA MET A 1 -25.03 5.16 7.66
C MET A 1 -23.89 5.38 6.67
N LEU A 2 -24.00 4.84 5.45
CA LEU A 2 -23.00 5.05 4.39
C LEU A 2 -23.06 6.52 3.99
N ARG A 3 -22.00 7.29 4.29
CA ARG A 3 -21.90 8.68 3.84
C ARG A 3 -21.93 8.70 2.31
N ASN A 4 -22.69 9.63 1.74
CA ASN A 4 -22.82 9.76 0.30
C ASN A 4 -21.51 10.35 -0.26
N ILE A 5 -20.60 9.47 -0.67
CA ILE A 5 -19.21 9.77 -1.04
C ILE A 5 -19.14 10.85 -2.13
N GLU A 6 -20.15 11.01 -2.99
CA GLU A 6 -20.13 11.95 -4.12
C GLU A 6 -20.31 13.42 -3.71
N LYS A 7 -20.98 13.72 -2.58
CA LYS A 7 -21.28 15.11 -2.17
C LYS A 7 -20.22 15.74 -1.25
N ASP A 8 -19.37 14.93 -0.62
CA ASP A 8 -18.45 15.39 0.44
C ASP A 8 -16.97 15.50 0.00
N ILE A 9 -16.64 15.17 -1.26
CA ILE A 9 -15.23 15.07 -1.73
C ILE A 9 -14.46 16.39 -1.57
N LEU A 10 -15.12 17.54 -1.76
CA LEU A 10 -14.50 18.87 -1.66
C LEU A 10 -14.53 19.46 -0.25
N LEU A 11 -15.15 18.79 0.73
CA LEU A 11 -15.33 19.30 2.10
C LEU A 11 -14.20 18.87 3.06
N GLU A 12 -13.34 17.93 2.66
CA GLU A 12 -12.22 17.47 3.47
C GLU A 12 -10.88 17.93 2.91
N ASN A 13 -10.25 18.92 3.56
CA ASN A 13 -8.87 19.29 3.26
C ASN A 13 -7.93 18.10 3.58
N SER A 14 -7.52 17.37 2.54
CA SER A 14 -6.49 16.34 2.65
C SER A 14 -5.18 16.83 2.04
N GLU A 15 -4.16 16.97 2.89
CA GLU A 15 -2.77 17.22 2.50
C GLU A 15 -2.17 16.07 1.68
N TYR A 16 -2.76 14.88 1.74
CA TYR A 16 -2.29 13.68 1.05
C TYR A 16 -3.25 13.22 -0.03
N LEU A 17 -2.71 12.92 -1.21
CA LEU A 17 -3.38 12.12 -2.23
C LEU A 17 -3.03 10.64 -2.02
N ASN A 18 -4.05 9.80 -1.80
CA ASN A 18 -3.86 8.37 -1.58
C ASN A 18 -3.96 7.62 -2.92
N ILE A 19 -2.83 7.13 -3.42
CA ILE A 19 -2.77 6.30 -4.63
C ILE A 19 -2.11 4.95 -4.33
N ALA A 20 -2.71 3.88 -4.83
CA ALA A 20 -2.10 2.56 -4.82
C ALA A 20 -1.37 2.33 -6.15
N LEU A 21 -0.09 1.97 -6.09
CA LEU A 21 0.73 1.70 -7.26
C LEU A 21 1.01 0.19 -7.37
N PHE A 22 0.98 -0.34 -8.60
CA PHE A 22 1.35 -1.73 -8.85
C PHE A 22 2.87 -1.90 -8.79
N GLY A 23 3.38 -2.34 -7.63
CA GLY A 23 4.81 -2.52 -7.39
C GLY A 23 5.56 -3.25 -8.52
N LYS A 24 5.00 -4.35 -9.05
CA LYS A 24 5.56 -5.10 -10.20
C LYS A 24 5.83 -4.30 -11.48
N LYS A 25 5.28 -3.09 -11.62
CA LYS A 25 5.51 -2.18 -12.75
C LYS A 25 6.48 -1.05 -12.41
N LEU A 26 6.95 -0.97 -11.16
CA LEU A 26 7.77 0.13 -10.66
C LEU A 26 9.24 -0.26 -10.62
N ASN A 27 10.07 0.57 -11.27
CA ASN A 27 11.49 0.65 -11.00
C ASN A 27 11.70 1.67 -9.88
N VAL A 28 12.32 1.24 -8.79
CA VAL A 28 12.53 2.06 -7.60
C VAL A 28 14.01 2.09 -7.27
N LEU A 29 14.57 3.29 -7.24
CA LEU A 29 15.93 3.52 -6.78
C LEU A 29 15.92 3.87 -5.29
N VAL A 30 16.70 3.15 -4.49
CA VAL A 30 16.96 3.46 -3.09
C VAL A 30 18.40 3.93 -2.97
N ILE A 31 18.59 5.15 -2.48
CA ILE A 31 19.91 5.77 -2.30
C ILE A 31 20.23 5.74 -0.81
N GLY A 32 21.30 5.05 -0.44
CA GLY A 32 21.69 4.78 0.94
C GLY A 32 21.39 3.34 1.35
N GLY A 33 22.32 2.74 2.10
CA GLY A 33 22.28 1.33 2.49
C GLY A 33 22.15 1.09 3.99
N GLY A 34 21.56 2.03 4.74
CA GLY A 34 21.40 1.94 6.19
C GLY A 34 20.07 1.34 6.66
N LYS A 35 19.80 1.40 7.98
CA LYS A 35 18.57 0.87 8.60
C LYS A 35 17.28 1.49 8.05
N ALA A 36 17.28 2.79 7.75
CA ALA A 36 16.14 3.47 7.16
C ALA A 36 15.79 2.86 5.78
N ALA A 37 16.80 2.65 4.93
CA ALA A 37 16.65 2.02 3.62
C ALA A 37 16.12 0.58 3.74
N LEU A 38 16.67 -0.23 4.66
CA LEU A 38 16.24 -1.61 4.89
C LEU A 38 14.73 -1.73 5.12
N ILE A 39 14.14 -0.84 5.92
CA ILE A 39 12.69 -0.85 6.21
C ILE A 39 11.90 -0.60 4.92
N LYS A 40 12.32 0.36 4.09
CA LYS A 40 11.64 0.69 2.83
C LYS A 40 11.80 -0.42 1.79
N ILE A 41 13.00 -0.98 1.65
CA ILE A 41 13.29 -2.08 0.73
C ILE A 41 12.42 -3.30 1.04
N LYS A 42 12.26 -3.68 2.32
CA LYS A 42 11.37 -4.81 2.69
C LYS A 42 9.93 -4.60 2.22
N ALA A 43 9.39 -3.39 2.36
CA ALA A 43 8.04 -3.07 1.89
C ALA A 43 7.92 -3.11 0.36
N LEU A 44 8.95 -2.66 -0.36
CA LEU A 44 9.02 -2.69 -1.82
C LEU A 44 9.10 -4.14 -2.35
N ILE A 45 9.93 -4.99 -1.74
CA ILE A 45 10.04 -6.42 -2.09
C ILE A 45 8.69 -7.12 -1.89
N LYS A 46 7.97 -6.85 -0.78
CA LYS A 46 6.62 -7.40 -0.54
C LYS A 46 5.66 -7.07 -1.69
N SER A 47 5.85 -5.92 -2.33
CA SER A 47 5.03 -5.45 -3.46
C SER A 47 5.56 -5.88 -4.83
N ASN A 48 6.63 -6.68 -4.88
CA ASN A 48 7.35 -7.11 -6.08
C ASN A 48 7.88 -5.96 -6.94
N ALA A 49 8.29 -4.83 -6.35
CA ALA A 49 8.93 -3.76 -7.10
C ALA A 49 10.34 -4.14 -7.58
N ASN A 50 10.77 -3.57 -8.70
CA ASN A 50 12.13 -3.71 -9.21
C ASN A 50 13.02 -2.73 -8.46
N VAL A 51 13.69 -3.21 -7.40
CA VAL A 51 14.46 -2.35 -6.50
C VAL A 51 15.94 -2.38 -6.86
N THR A 52 16.50 -1.19 -7.10
CA THR A 52 17.95 -0.98 -7.14
C THR A 52 18.38 -0.20 -5.92
N VAL A 53 19.41 -0.65 -5.22
CA VAL A 53 19.99 0.03 -4.05
C VAL A 53 21.40 0.48 -4.40
N ILE A 54 21.67 1.77 -4.22
CA ILE A 54 23.02 2.33 -4.36
C ILE A 54 23.52 2.89 -3.02
N GLY A 55 24.82 2.80 -2.78
CA GLY A 55 25.46 3.43 -1.64
C GLY A 55 26.89 2.96 -1.45
N LYS A 56 27.74 3.83 -0.89
CA LYS A 56 29.15 3.52 -0.56
C LYS A 56 29.28 2.47 0.56
N GLU A 57 28.29 2.44 1.45
CA GLU A 57 28.20 1.50 2.56
C GLU A 57 26.78 0.94 2.61
N ILE A 58 26.68 -0.38 2.45
CA ILE A 58 25.43 -1.13 2.50
C ILE A 58 25.56 -2.16 3.63
N ILE A 59 24.62 -2.14 4.57
CA ILE A 59 24.59 -3.09 5.70
C ILE A 59 24.32 -4.51 5.20
N ASP A 60 24.82 -5.50 5.94
CA ASP A 60 24.74 -6.91 5.53
C ASP A 60 23.30 -7.42 5.46
N GLU A 61 22.38 -6.88 6.25
CA GLU A 61 20.96 -7.22 6.18
C GLU A 61 20.35 -6.84 4.83
N ILE A 62 20.83 -5.78 4.17
CA ILE A 62 20.40 -5.43 2.81
C ILE A 62 21.09 -6.35 1.81
N LYS A 63 22.40 -6.63 1.98
CA LYS A 63 23.15 -7.54 1.09
C LYS A 63 22.55 -8.94 1.06
N GLY A 64 21.99 -9.40 2.17
CA GLY A 64 21.32 -10.71 2.27
C GLY A 64 19.93 -10.77 1.63
N LEU A 65 19.35 -9.65 1.18
CA LEU A 65 18.04 -9.66 0.53
C LEU A 65 18.13 -10.18 -0.91
N LYS A 66 17.16 -11.02 -1.28
CA LYS A 66 16.97 -11.46 -2.66
C LYS A 66 16.06 -10.50 -3.41
N LYS A 67 16.10 -10.53 -4.75
CA LYS A 67 15.25 -9.74 -5.66
C LYS A 67 15.52 -8.23 -5.64
N ILE A 68 16.76 -7.83 -5.34
CA ILE A 68 17.21 -6.45 -5.45
C ILE A 68 18.53 -6.42 -6.23
N THR A 69 18.77 -5.31 -6.92
CA THR A 69 20.08 -5.01 -7.53
C THR A 69 20.86 -4.14 -6.56
N LEU A 70 22.10 -4.51 -6.26
CA LEU A 70 22.99 -3.76 -5.38
C LEU A 70 24.12 -3.14 -6.20
N ILE A 71 24.36 -1.85 -5.98
CA ILE A 71 25.45 -1.10 -6.61
C ILE A 71 26.25 -0.41 -5.49
N ASN A 72 27.46 -0.90 -5.25
CA ASN A 72 28.34 -0.35 -4.22
C ASN A 72 29.11 0.87 -4.74
N GLU A 73 28.39 1.95 -5.03
CA GLU A 73 28.94 3.20 -5.52
C GLU A 73 28.26 4.41 -4.87
N GLY A 74 28.91 5.57 -4.93
CA GLY A 74 28.28 6.85 -4.62
C GLY A 74 27.23 7.24 -5.65
N TYR A 75 26.35 8.19 -5.28
CA TYR A 75 25.34 8.72 -6.18
C TYR A 75 25.95 9.36 -7.44
N LYS A 76 25.24 9.20 -8.56
CA LYS A 76 25.47 9.83 -9.86
C LYS A 76 24.11 10.07 -10.49
N LYS A 77 23.89 11.24 -11.10
CA LYS A 77 22.62 11.60 -11.76
C LYS A 77 22.09 10.56 -12.74
N SER A 78 22.99 9.86 -13.44
CA SER A 78 22.63 8.79 -14.38
C SER A 78 21.81 7.66 -13.75
N PHE A 79 21.92 7.42 -12.43
CA PHE A 79 21.13 6.40 -11.74
C PHE A 79 19.64 6.75 -11.67
N LEU A 80 19.25 8.02 -11.80
CA LEU A 80 17.84 8.41 -11.83
C LEU A 80 17.13 7.95 -13.12
N LYS A 81 17.89 7.74 -14.21
CA LYS A 81 17.33 7.35 -15.50
C LYS A 81 16.66 5.97 -15.41
N GLY A 82 15.43 5.87 -15.93
CA GLY A 82 14.66 4.62 -15.97
C GLY A 82 13.98 4.22 -14.64
N ASN A 83 14.26 4.92 -13.54
CA ASN A 83 13.56 4.74 -12.27
C ASN A 83 12.33 5.67 -12.18
N HIS A 84 11.22 5.14 -11.67
CA HIS A 84 9.98 5.91 -11.47
C HIS A 84 9.97 6.61 -10.12
N LEU A 85 10.36 5.88 -9.06
CA LEU A 85 10.39 6.39 -7.69
C LEU A 85 11.82 6.40 -7.16
N ILE A 86 12.16 7.44 -6.40
CA ILE A 86 13.46 7.59 -5.75
C ILE A 86 13.25 7.65 -4.22
N ILE A 87 13.98 6.85 -3.46
CA ILE A 87 13.94 6.85 -2.00
C ILE A 87 15.32 7.24 -1.48
N ILE A 88 15.40 8.41 -0.87
CA ILE A 88 16.66 9.03 -0.45
C ILE A 88 16.83 8.83 1.05
N CYS A 89 17.69 7.89 1.42
CA CYS A 89 17.93 7.43 2.79
C CYS A 89 19.39 7.69 3.22
N ILE A 90 19.89 8.91 2.94
CA ILE A 90 21.22 9.39 3.33
C ILE A 90 21.11 10.65 4.21
N ASN A 91 22.15 10.92 5.01
CA ASN A 91 22.19 12.08 5.91
C ASN A 91 23.15 13.19 5.42
N GLU A 92 23.96 12.92 4.39
CA GLU A 92 24.90 13.91 3.85
C GLU A 92 24.12 15.04 3.16
N LYS A 93 24.10 16.23 3.79
CA LYS A 93 23.27 17.36 3.35
C LYS A 93 23.54 17.82 1.92
N ASN A 94 24.80 17.84 1.49
CA ASN A 94 25.16 18.31 0.15
C ASN A 94 24.66 17.34 -0.92
N THR A 95 24.93 16.05 -0.76
CA THR A 95 24.43 15.01 -1.67
C THR A 95 22.91 14.89 -1.64
N LEU A 96 22.26 15.05 -0.48
CA LEU A 96 20.79 15.07 -0.40
C LEU A 96 20.22 16.20 -1.26
N LYS A 97 20.75 17.42 -1.15
CA LYS A 97 20.32 18.56 -1.96
C LYS A 97 20.57 18.34 -3.46
N GLU A 98 21.72 17.77 -3.81
CA GLU A 98 22.05 17.40 -5.19
C GLU A 98 21.02 16.43 -5.77
N ILE A 99 20.71 15.34 -5.05
CA ILE A 99 19.74 14.34 -5.48
C ILE A 99 18.34 14.96 -5.63
N ILE A 100 17.91 15.81 -4.68
CA ILE A 100 16.60 16.48 -4.74
C ILE A 100 16.51 17.37 -5.98
N ASN A 101 17.54 18.17 -6.24
CA ASN A 101 17.58 19.03 -7.43
C ASN A 101 17.52 18.21 -8.72
N ASP A 102 18.30 17.13 -8.82
CA ASP A 102 18.27 16.23 -9.97
C ASP A 102 16.92 15.52 -10.13
N CYS A 103 16.28 15.13 -9.02
CA CYS A 103 14.95 14.54 -9.05
C CYS A 103 13.92 15.53 -9.59
N ASN A 104 13.97 16.79 -9.17
CA ASN A 104 13.10 17.85 -9.67
C ASN A 104 13.35 18.14 -11.16
N GLU A 105 14.61 18.21 -11.59
CA GLU A 105 14.96 18.44 -13.00
C GLU A 105 14.50 17.30 -13.92
N MET A 106 14.41 16.08 -13.40
CA MET A 106 14.05 14.87 -14.16
C MET A 106 12.63 14.36 -13.87
N ASP A 107 11.77 15.19 -13.26
CA ASP A 107 10.39 14.89 -12.91
C ASP A 107 10.21 13.56 -12.15
N LYS A 108 11.11 13.30 -11.19
CA LYS A 108 11.06 12.10 -10.35
C LYS A 108 10.20 12.30 -9.14
N ILE A 109 9.36 11.31 -8.85
CA ILE A 109 8.63 11.23 -7.58
C ILE A 109 9.59 10.66 -6.54
N TYR A 110 9.89 11.42 -5.49
CA TYR A 110 10.87 11.02 -4.49
C TYR A 110 10.37 11.12 -3.04
N LEU A 111 10.95 10.30 -2.18
CA LEU A 111 10.78 10.31 -0.73
C LEU A 111 12.12 10.65 -0.10
N ASN A 112 12.16 11.69 0.73
CA ASN A 112 13.25 11.94 1.65
C ASN A 112 12.99 11.20 2.97
N CYS A 113 13.88 10.26 3.34
CA CYS A 113 13.74 9.47 4.55
C CYS A 113 14.05 10.26 5.84
N THR A 114 14.79 11.37 5.76
CA THR A 114 15.16 12.19 6.92
C THR A 114 14.06 13.19 7.26
N ASP A 115 13.45 13.79 6.24
CA ASP A 115 12.26 14.61 6.39
C ASP A 115 11.30 14.37 5.23
N ALA A 116 10.18 13.73 5.55
CA ALA A 116 9.18 13.36 4.56
C ALA A 116 8.51 14.57 3.88
N ASP A 117 8.49 15.72 4.57
CA ASP A 117 7.83 16.95 4.08
C ASP A 117 8.65 17.62 2.96
N GLU A 118 9.93 17.27 2.81
CA GLU A 118 10.78 17.69 1.69
C GLU A 118 10.66 16.77 0.45
N GLY A 119 9.83 15.72 0.54
CA GLY A 119 9.55 14.78 -0.53
C GLY A 119 8.21 15.01 -1.24
N MET A 120 7.91 14.18 -2.24
CA MET A 120 6.64 14.20 -2.97
C MET A 120 5.65 13.13 -2.50
N PHE A 121 6.13 12.11 -1.78
CA PHE A 121 5.27 11.06 -1.25
C PHE A 121 5.78 10.51 0.07
N VAL A 122 4.86 9.91 0.82
CA VAL A 122 5.17 9.15 2.02
C VAL A 122 4.83 7.68 1.82
N MET A 123 5.70 6.78 2.30
CA MET A 123 5.33 5.37 2.37
C MET A 123 4.41 5.13 3.56
N GLN A 124 3.16 4.81 3.25
CA GLN A 124 2.13 4.54 4.24
C GLN A 124 2.36 3.22 4.97
N SER A 125 1.87 3.14 6.20
CA SER A 125 1.77 1.84 6.88
C SER A 125 0.63 1.06 6.25
N SER A 126 0.80 -0.26 6.10
CA SER A 126 -0.24 -1.13 5.58
C SER A 126 -0.42 -2.39 6.41
N VAL A 127 -1.64 -2.88 6.41
CA VAL A 127 -2.05 -4.21 6.88
C VAL A 127 -2.72 -4.92 5.73
N SER A 128 -2.48 -6.22 5.63
CA SER A 128 -2.99 -7.01 4.52
C SER A 128 -3.29 -8.41 5.02
N SER A 129 -4.50 -8.87 4.74
CA SER A 129 -4.89 -10.27 4.74
C SER A 129 -4.76 -10.81 3.30
N LYS A 130 -5.33 -11.99 3.02
CA LYS A 130 -5.28 -12.59 1.68
C LYS A 130 -6.12 -11.81 0.66
N ASN A 131 -7.27 -11.30 1.07
CA ASN A 131 -8.26 -10.66 0.21
C ASN A 131 -8.42 -9.15 0.45
N ILE A 132 -7.81 -8.63 1.51
CA ILE A 132 -7.95 -7.22 1.93
C ILE A 132 -6.57 -6.61 2.11
N ASN A 133 -6.38 -5.39 1.58
CA ASN A 133 -5.22 -4.57 1.86
C ASN A 133 -5.70 -3.18 2.27
N VAL A 134 -5.22 -2.69 3.42
CA VAL A 134 -5.54 -1.37 3.95
C VAL A 134 -4.24 -0.62 4.15
N ALA A 135 -4.14 0.54 3.52
CA ALA A 135 -3.08 1.51 3.80
C ALA A 135 -3.65 2.60 4.71
N LEU A 136 -2.86 3.04 5.69
CA LEU A 136 -3.23 4.07 6.64
C LEU A 136 -2.11 5.09 6.79
N ASN A 137 -2.51 6.35 6.91
CA ASN A 137 -1.62 7.46 7.23
C ASN A 137 -2.14 8.16 8.48
N VAL A 138 -1.30 8.26 9.51
CA VAL A 138 -1.63 9.00 10.74
C VAL A 138 -0.97 10.37 10.65
N LYS A 139 -1.81 11.41 10.55
CA LYS A 139 -1.37 12.81 10.54
C LYS A 139 -0.62 13.15 11.84
N GLY A 140 0.35 14.06 11.76
CA GLY A 140 1.07 14.59 12.92
C GLY A 140 2.22 13.72 13.45
N LYS A 141 2.90 12.95 12.58
CA LYS A 141 4.14 12.21 12.88
C LYS A 141 4.08 11.41 14.20
N ASN A 142 3.01 10.60 14.40
CA ASN A 142 2.81 9.74 15.60
C ASN A 142 2.95 8.23 15.30
N PRO A 143 4.18 7.66 15.31
CA PRO A 143 4.41 6.24 14.98
C PRO A 143 3.71 5.26 15.93
N LYS A 144 3.62 5.57 17.23
CA LYS A 144 2.96 4.69 18.21
C LYS A 144 1.45 4.64 17.98
N GLY A 145 0.83 5.79 17.70
CA GLY A 145 -0.58 5.86 17.31
C GLY A 145 -0.85 5.08 16.02
N ALA A 146 0.03 5.19 15.03
CA ALA A 146 -0.07 4.39 13.80
C ALA A 146 -0.01 2.89 14.08
N MET A 147 0.91 2.42 14.93
CA MET A 147 0.99 1.01 15.32
C MET A 147 -0.25 0.53 16.09
N PHE A 148 -0.82 1.37 16.96
CA PHE A 148 -2.04 1.03 17.69
C PHE A 148 -3.25 0.88 16.77
N ILE A 149 -3.47 1.81 15.84
CA ILE A 149 -4.57 1.72 14.86
C ILE A 149 -4.35 0.51 13.94
N LYS A 150 -3.09 0.30 13.53
CA LYS A 150 -2.70 -0.82 12.69
C LYS A 150 -3.15 -2.17 13.28
N SER A 151 -2.87 -2.43 14.56
CA SER A 151 -3.24 -3.71 15.19
C SER A 151 -4.75 -3.90 15.31
N LYS A 152 -5.52 -2.83 15.50
CA LYS A 152 -7.00 -2.90 15.51
C LYS A 152 -7.56 -3.23 14.13
N ILE A 153 -7.02 -2.63 13.09
CA ILE A 153 -7.44 -2.92 11.71
C ILE A 153 -7.03 -4.34 11.32
N GLU A 154 -5.83 -4.79 11.69
CA GLU A 154 -5.32 -6.13 11.40
C GLU A 154 -6.29 -7.23 11.88
N ASN A 155 -6.70 -7.20 13.16
CA ASN A 155 -7.69 -8.15 13.67
C ASN A 155 -9.02 -8.08 12.90
N THR A 156 -9.47 -6.86 12.56
CA THR A 156 -10.75 -6.66 11.86
C THR A 156 -10.70 -7.22 10.43
N ILE A 157 -9.60 -7.02 9.71
CA ILE A 157 -9.49 -7.52 8.33
C ILE A 157 -9.30 -9.04 8.30
N ASP A 158 -8.63 -9.62 9.29
CA ASP A 158 -8.45 -11.07 9.39
C ASP A 158 -9.81 -11.74 9.64
N ASP A 159 -10.63 -11.20 10.54
CA ASP A 159 -11.99 -11.68 10.79
C ASP A 159 -12.87 -11.64 9.53
N LEU A 160 -12.71 -10.59 8.71
CA LEU A 160 -13.51 -10.37 7.50
C LEU A 160 -12.97 -11.07 6.25
N ASP A 161 -11.75 -11.62 6.28
CA ASP A 161 -11.06 -12.09 5.08
C ASP A 161 -11.84 -13.20 4.36
N SER A 162 -12.31 -14.19 5.12
CA SER A 162 -13.10 -15.32 4.60
C SER A 162 -14.45 -14.88 4.03
N PHE A 163 -15.07 -13.86 4.64
CA PHE A 163 -16.33 -13.28 4.19
C PHE A 163 -16.16 -12.54 2.86
N ILE A 164 -15.11 -11.71 2.74
CA ILE A 164 -14.77 -11.02 1.50
C ILE A 164 -14.42 -12.01 0.38
N GLU A 165 -13.72 -13.10 0.69
CA GLU A 165 -13.47 -14.17 -0.28
C GLU A 165 -14.79 -14.77 -0.80
N TYR A 166 -15.72 -15.05 0.11
CA TYR A 166 -17.01 -15.63 -0.23
C TYR A 166 -17.90 -14.69 -1.05
N THR A 167 -18.08 -13.43 -0.62
CA THR A 167 -18.91 -12.46 -1.35
C THR A 167 -18.32 -12.11 -2.70
N THR A 168 -16.99 -12.12 -2.84
CA THR A 168 -16.30 -11.97 -4.14
C THR A 168 -16.61 -13.12 -5.09
N LYS A 169 -16.60 -14.38 -4.60
CA LYS A 169 -16.99 -15.55 -5.40
C LYS A 169 -18.43 -15.41 -5.92
N ILE A 170 -19.36 -15.00 -5.05
CA ILE A 170 -20.75 -14.75 -5.46
C ILE A 170 -20.83 -13.65 -6.51
N ARG A 171 -20.23 -12.47 -6.27
CA ARG A 171 -20.21 -11.35 -7.21
C ARG A 171 -19.77 -11.77 -8.62
N ASN A 172 -18.78 -12.65 -8.70
CA ASN A 172 -18.26 -13.15 -9.97
C ASN A 172 -19.22 -14.14 -10.64
N LYS A 173 -19.89 -15.01 -9.88
CA LYS A 173 -20.92 -15.92 -10.42
C LYS A 173 -22.13 -15.16 -10.97
N ILE A 174 -22.57 -14.11 -10.29
CA ILE A 174 -23.80 -13.36 -10.64
C ILE A 174 -23.58 -12.23 -11.64
N LYS A 175 -22.43 -12.20 -12.33
CA LYS A 175 -21.96 -11.04 -13.11
C LYS A 175 -23.01 -10.50 -14.09
N ASN A 176 -23.79 -11.40 -14.70
CA ASN A 176 -24.76 -11.13 -15.78
C ASN A 176 -26.23 -11.29 -15.33
N ARG A 177 -26.51 -11.42 -14.03
CA ARG A 177 -27.89 -11.53 -13.54
C ARG A 177 -28.56 -10.15 -13.44
N GLU A 178 -29.86 -10.11 -13.67
CA GLU A 178 -30.68 -8.89 -13.55
C GLU A 178 -30.80 -8.42 -12.09
N ASP A 179 -30.96 -9.37 -11.16
CA ASP A 179 -31.08 -9.14 -9.70
C ASP A 179 -29.73 -8.94 -8.99
N LYS A 180 -28.63 -8.78 -9.72
CA LYS A 180 -27.27 -8.66 -9.16
C LYS A 180 -27.14 -7.61 -8.07
N LYS A 181 -27.79 -6.44 -8.25
CA LYS A 181 -27.71 -5.35 -7.27
C LYS A 181 -28.34 -5.76 -5.94
N GLU A 182 -29.52 -6.37 -5.99
CA GLU A 182 -30.25 -6.87 -4.83
C GLU A 182 -29.47 -7.96 -4.08
N ILE A 183 -28.91 -8.93 -4.81
CA ILE A 183 -28.06 -9.97 -4.22
C ILE A 183 -26.85 -9.34 -3.51
N LEU A 184 -26.19 -8.37 -4.14
CA LEU A 184 -25.03 -7.70 -3.53
C LEU A 184 -25.41 -6.91 -2.28
N GLU A 185 -26.55 -6.22 -2.28
CA GLU A 185 -27.06 -5.51 -1.10
C GLU A 185 -27.37 -6.50 0.03
N PHE A 186 -28.02 -7.63 -0.29
CA PHE A 186 -28.32 -8.68 0.69
C PHE A 186 -27.06 -9.27 1.32
N ILE A 187 -26.09 -9.71 0.52
CA ILE A 187 -24.89 -10.40 1.05
C ILE A 187 -23.91 -9.48 1.78
N HIS A 188 -24.03 -8.15 1.66
CA HIS A 188 -23.20 -7.19 2.40
C HIS A 188 -23.90 -6.58 3.62
N SER A 189 -25.02 -7.18 4.06
CA SER A 189 -25.69 -6.81 5.30
C SER A 189 -25.03 -7.44 6.53
N ASP A 190 -25.16 -6.80 7.70
CA ASP A 190 -24.66 -7.36 8.97
C ASP A 190 -25.37 -8.67 9.33
N ASP A 191 -26.65 -8.80 8.98
CA ASP A 191 -27.43 -10.03 9.18
C ASP A 191 -26.87 -11.19 8.36
N PHE A 192 -26.61 -10.96 7.06
CA PHE A 192 -26.04 -12.00 6.22
C PHE A 192 -24.62 -12.36 6.65
N LYS A 193 -23.80 -11.37 7.06
CA LYS A 193 -22.49 -11.61 7.64
C LYS A 193 -22.60 -12.51 8.88
N PHE A 194 -23.53 -12.23 9.79
CA PHE A 194 -23.77 -13.08 10.96
C PHE A 194 -24.17 -14.51 10.56
N ILE A 195 -25.11 -14.67 9.62
CA ILE A 195 -25.56 -15.95 9.08
C ILE A 195 -24.39 -16.73 8.43
N PHE A 196 -23.54 -16.05 7.67
CA PHE A 196 -22.34 -16.61 7.06
C PHE A 196 -21.39 -17.18 8.12
N PHE A 197 -21.08 -16.41 9.17
CA PHE A 197 -20.21 -16.90 10.27
C PHE A 197 -20.86 -18.00 11.13
N LYS A 198 -22.18 -18.19 11.04
CA LYS A 198 -22.88 -19.37 11.59
C LYS A 198 -22.89 -20.57 10.65
N GLY A 199 -22.20 -20.51 9.51
CA GLY A 199 -22.11 -21.60 8.53
C GLY A 199 -23.35 -21.77 7.66
N LYS A 200 -24.24 -20.76 7.61
CA LYS A 200 -25.54 -20.85 6.91
C LYS A 200 -25.64 -19.97 5.67
N GLY A 201 -24.55 -19.32 5.26
CA GLY A 201 -24.54 -18.35 4.17
C GLY A 201 -25.06 -18.89 2.83
N GLU A 202 -24.63 -20.10 2.43
CA GLU A 202 -25.06 -20.70 1.16
C GLU A 202 -26.54 -21.11 1.18
N THR A 203 -26.98 -21.74 2.27
CA THR A 203 -28.38 -22.14 2.45
C THR A 203 -29.31 -20.94 2.40
N THR A 204 -29.00 -19.89 3.16
CA THR A 204 -29.79 -18.67 3.17
C THR A 204 -29.83 -18.02 1.79
N LEU A 205 -28.70 -17.97 1.08
CA LEU A 205 -28.65 -17.36 -0.24
C LEU A 205 -29.56 -18.09 -1.25
N LYS A 206 -29.58 -19.43 -1.22
CA LYS A 206 -30.47 -20.26 -2.06
C LYS A 206 -31.96 -20.15 -1.69
N MET A 207 -32.30 -19.68 -0.49
CA MET A 207 -33.69 -19.45 -0.08
C MET A 207 -34.29 -18.18 -0.70
N PHE A 208 -33.46 -17.14 -0.88
CA PHE A 208 -33.91 -15.84 -1.36
C PHE A 208 -33.71 -15.65 -2.87
N PHE A 209 -32.76 -16.37 -3.47
CA PHE A 209 -32.41 -16.21 -4.88
C PHE A 209 -32.21 -17.57 -5.55
N GLU A 210 -32.94 -17.80 -6.64
CA GLU A 210 -32.83 -19.03 -7.42
C GLU A 210 -31.50 -19.07 -8.19
N ASN A 211 -30.90 -20.26 -8.36
CA ASN A 211 -29.76 -20.53 -9.25
C ASN A 211 -28.45 -19.74 -8.93
N ILE A 212 -27.99 -19.75 -7.66
CA ILE A 212 -26.68 -19.20 -7.21
C ILE A 212 -25.62 -20.29 -6.94
#